data_AF-A0AB94IQS7-F1
#
_entry.id   AF-A0AB94IQS7-F1
#
_cell.length_a   1.000
_cell.length_b   1.000
_cell.length_c   1.000
_cell.angle_alpha   90.00
_cell.angle_beta   90.00
_cell.angle_gamma   90.00
#
_symmetry.space_group_name_H-M   'P 1'
#
loop_
_entity.id
_entity.type
_entity.pdbx_description
1 polymer ?
#
loop_
_entity_poly.entity_id
_entity_poly.type
_entity_poly.pdbx_seq_one_letter_code
_entity_poly.pdbx_strand_id
1 'polypeptide(L)'
;MDELITRIYDITLEMNRALEDDDYEKFDQLLNTRNSMMIKVDTLRAEHPGYQYTAKERQLLEDIRCFDQRLTSLLKENISETQHSLNQMKQQKQVTKKYRPFIKQTNGVFLDSKK
;
A
#
# COMPACT_ATOMS: atom_id res chain seq x y z
N MET A 1 23.81 0.03 -16.74
CA MET A 1 22.38 0.34 -16.99
C MET A 1 21.57 -0.95 -16.98
N ASP A 2 21.94 -1.96 -17.76
CA ASP A 2 21.31 -3.29 -17.77
C ASP A 2 21.17 -3.92 -16.36
N GLU A 3 22.23 -3.89 -15.54
CA GLU A 3 22.18 -4.39 -14.16
C GLU A 3 21.16 -3.65 -13.28
N LEU A 4 21.04 -2.33 -13.44
CA LEU A 4 20.09 -1.52 -12.68
C LEU A 4 18.66 -1.83 -13.08
N ILE A 5 18.36 -1.95 -14.38
CA ILE A 5 17.03 -2.32 -14.86
C ILE A 5 16.67 -3.74 -14.42
N THR A 6 17.61 -4.67 -14.53
CA THR A 6 17.40 -6.05 -14.05
C THR A 6 17.09 -6.06 -12.56
N ARG A 7 17.85 -5.29 -11.76
CA ARG A 7 17.61 -5.23 -10.32
C ARG A 7 16.28 -4.57 -9.96
N ILE A 8 15.89 -3.52 -10.68
CA ILE A 8 14.57 -2.89 -10.52
C ILE A 8 13.47 -3.91 -10.85
N TYR A 9 13.62 -4.68 -11.91
CA TYR A 9 12.69 -5.74 -12.28
C TYR A 9 12.54 -6.79 -11.16
N ASP A 10 13.65 -7.26 -10.61
CA ASP A 10 13.63 -8.22 -9.49
C ASP A 10 12.90 -7.64 -8.27
N ILE A 11 13.17 -6.37 -7.93
CA ILE A 11 12.48 -5.69 -6.83
C ILE A 11 10.98 -5.58 -7.13
N THR A 12 10.58 -5.24 -8.34
CA THR A 12 9.16 -5.17 -8.74
C THR A 12 8.48 -6.53 -8.60
N LEU A 13 9.16 -7.63 -8.92
CA LEU A 13 8.64 -8.98 -8.68
C LEU A 13 8.49 -9.29 -7.19
N GLU A 14 9.49 -8.95 -6.39
CA GLU A 14 9.44 -9.13 -4.94
C GLU A 14 8.36 -8.28 -4.28
N MET A 15 8.11 -7.06 -4.78
CA MET A 15 7.02 -6.20 -4.35
C MET A 15 5.66 -6.85 -4.61
N ASN A 16 5.47 -7.48 -5.77
CA ASN A 16 4.23 -8.21 -6.07
C ASN A 16 4.02 -9.38 -5.10
N ARG A 17 5.08 -10.14 -4.79
CA ARG A 17 4.99 -11.22 -3.80
C ARG A 17 4.68 -10.69 -2.40
N ALA A 18 5.33 -9.60 -1.98
CA ALA A 18 5.08 -8.99 -0.67
C ALA A 18 3.62 -8.53 -0.52
N LEU A 19 2.99 -8.01 -1.58
CA LEU A 19 1.56 -7.70 -1.54
C LEU A 19 0.67 -8.95 -1.53
N GLU A 20 1.02 -10.00 -2.28
CA GLU A 20 0.29 -11.27 -2.26
C GLU A 20 0.36 -11.97 -0.88
N ASP A 21 1.46 -11.76 -0.15
CA ASP A 21 1.69 -12.30 1.20
C ASP A 21 1.22 -11.37 2.34
N ASP A 22 0.55 -10.24 2.03
CA ASP A 22 0.16 -9.18 2.99
C ASP A 22 1.33 -8.61 3.84
N ASP A 23 2.57 -8.75 3.36
CA ASP A 23 3.78 -8.22 4.00
C ASP A 23 4.03 -6.76 3.60
N TYR A 24 3.17 -5.88 4.13
CA TYR A 24 3.20 -4.44 3.82
C TYR A 24 4.48 -3.75 4.29
N GLU A 25 5.13 -4.24 5.34
CA GLU A 25 6.39 -3.68 5.84
C GLU A 25 7.52 -3.94 4.84
N LYS A 26 7.65 -5.17 4.37
CA LYS A 26 8.61 -5.51 3.31
C LYS A 26 8.30 -4.77 2.02
N PHE A 27 7.02 -4.63 1.66
CA PHE A 27 6.62 -3.86 0.49
C PHE A 27 7.12 -2.41 0.55
N ASP A 28 6.98 -1.73 1.69
CA ASP A 28 7.46 -0.35 1.86
C ASP A 28 8.99 -0.24 1.75
N GLN A 29 9.72 -1.18 2.34
CA GLN A 29 11.19 -1.26 2.23
C GLN A 29 11.63 -1.46 0.77
N LEU A 30 10.96 -2.34 0.03
CA LEU A 30 11.23 -2.59 -1.38
C LEU A 30 10.89 -1.38 -2.24
N LEU A 31 9.78 -0.68 -1.98
CA LEU A 31 9.39 0.53 -2.69
C LEU A 31 10.45 1.63 -2.56
N ASN A 32 10.93 1.86 -1.33
CA ASN A 32 12.01 2.82 -1.06
C ASN A 32 13.30 2.43 -1.79
N THR A 33 13.66 1.15 -1.76
CA THR A 33 14.82 0.62 -2.48
C THR A 33 14.70 0.84 -3.98
N ARG A 34 13.54 0.50 -4.57
CA ARG A 34 13.24 0.70 -6.00
C ARG A 34 13.32 2.17 -6.40
N ASN A 35 12.81 3.07 -5.57
CA ASN A 35 12.87 4.51 -5.82
C ASN A 35 14.32 5.01 -5.85
N SER A 36 15.17 4.55 -4.91
CA SER A 36 16.59 4.90 -4.91
C SER A 36 17.31 4.43 -6.18
N MET A 37 16.92 3.27 -6.74
CA MET A 37 17.48 2.77 -7.99
C MET A 37 17.01 3.56 -9.19
N MET A 38 15.75 3.97 -9.24
CA MET A 38 15.22 4.84 -10.31
C MET A 38 15.97 6.17 -10.36
N ILE A 39 16.26 6.78 -9.21
CA ILE A 39 17.08 8.00 -9.14
C ILE A 39 18.48 7.77 -9.75
N LYS A 40 19.10 6.60 -9.49
CA LYS A 40 20.38 6.24 -10.11
C LYS A 40 20.28 6.08 -11.63
N VAL A 41 19.19 5.50 -12.13
CA VAL A 41 18.92 5.40 -13.56
C VAL A 41 18.82 6.79 -14.19
N ASP A 42 18.04 7.70 -13.58
CA ASP A 42 17.91 9.07 -14.08
C ASP A 42 19.24 9.81 -14.08
N THR A 43 20.05 9.64 -13.03
CA THR A 43 21.39 10.23 -12.92
C THR A 43 22.30 9.74 -14.06
N LEU A 44 22.37 8.43 -14.28
CA LEU A 44 23.19 7.84 -15.35
C LEU A 44 22.73 8.26 -16.74
N ARG A 45 21.43 8.44 -16.95
CA ARG A 45 20.90 8.96 -18.22
C ARG A 45 21.28 10.41 -18.47
N ALA A 46 21.30 11.23 -17.42
CA ALA A 46 21.74 12.61 -17.52
C ALA A 46 23.24 12.71 -17.87
N GLU A 47 24.06 11.82 -17.32
CA GLU A 47 25.49 11.72 -17.62
C GLU A 47 25.77 11.17 -19.04
N HIS A 48 24.84 10.38 -19.59
CA HIS A 48 24.97 9.75 -20.90
C HIS A 48 23.76 10.05 -21.81
N PRO A 49 23.63 11.27 -22.34
CA PRO A 49 22.46 11.70 -23.14
C PRO A 49 22.27 10.94 -24.46
N GLY A 50 23.31 10.23 -24.93
CA GLY A 50 23.24 9.36 -26.11
C GLY A 50 22.88 7.90 -25.82
N TYR A 51 22.63 7.53 -24.56
CA TYR A 51 22.33 6.17 -24.18
C TYR A 51 21.02 5.68 -24.81
N GLN A 52 21.08 4.52 -25.48
CA GLN A 52 19.89 3.85 -26.01
C GLN A 52 19.72 2.51 -25.32
N TYR A 53 18.51 2.27 -24.81
CA TYR A 53 18.16 0.98 -24.24
C TYR A 53 18.27 -0.12 -25.29
N THR A 54 18.91 -1.21 -24.87
CA THR A 54 18.92 -2.48 -25.59
C THR A 54 17.51 -3.08 -25.67
N ALA A 55 17.30 -4.04 -26.56
CA ALA A 55 16.01 -4.73 -26.68
C ALA A 55 15.58 -5.41 -25.36
N LYS A 56 16.53 -6.02 -24.65
CA LYS A 56 16.32 -6.65 -23.35
C LYS A 56 15.86 -5.64 -22.30
N GLU A 57 16.55 -4.51 -22.19
CA GLU A 57 16.19 -3.46 -21.23
C GLU A 57 14.81 -2.88 -21.51
N ARG A 58 14.45 -2.68 -22.78
CA ARG A 58 13.10 -2.21 -23.15
C ARG A 58 12.03 -3.22 -22.74
N GLN A 59 12.28 -4.51 -22.95
CA GLN A 59 11.36 -5.56 -22.54
C GLN A 59 11.16 -5.55 -21.02
N LEU A 60 12.25 -5.49 -20.24
CA LEU A 60 12.17 -5.45 -18.78
C LEU A 60 11.42 -4.21 -18.28
N LEU A 61 11.63 -3.05 -18.89
CA LEU A 61 10.91 -1.82 -18.55
C LEU A 61 9.40 -1.92 -18.86
N GLU A 62 9.05 -2.55 -19.97
CA GLU A 62 7.64 -2.80 -20.30
C GLU A 62 7.00 -3.77 -19.30
N ASP A 63 7.70 -4.83 -18.93
CA ASP A 63 7.22 -5.79 -17.93
C ASP A 63 7.05 -5.11 -16.56
N ILE A 64 8.01 -4.29 -16.13
CA ILE A 64 7.90 -3.46 -14.91
C ILE A 64 6.63 -2.61 -14.97
N ARG A 65 6.37 -1.94 -16.10
CA ARG A 65 5.18 -1.10 -16.26
C ARG A 65 3.89 -1.92 -16.12
N CYS A 66 3.85 -3.12 -16.69
CA CYS A 66 2.71 -4.03 -16.57
C CYS A 66 2.49 -4.45 -15.10
N PHE A 67 3.55 -4.78 -14.37
CA PHE A 67 3.45 -5.08 -12.94
C PHE A 67 2.96 -3.87 -12.14
N ASP A 68 3.51 -2.68 -12.36
CA ASP A 68 3.11 -1.46 -11.66
C ASP A 68 1.61 -1.15 -11.85
N GLN A 69 1.06 -1.38 -13.05
CA GLN A 69 -0.37 -1.22 -13.32
C GLN A 69 -1.23 -2.21 -12.54
N ARG A 70 -0.78 -3.47 -12.42
CA ARG A 70 -1.45 -4.50 -11.61
C ARG A 70 -1.39 -4.16 -10.13
N LEU A 71 -0.21 -3.81 -9.61
CA LEU A 71 -0.01 -3.42 -8.21
C LEU A 71 -0.88 -2.20 -7.85
N THR A 72 -0.93 -1.20 -8.73
CA THR A 72 -1.75 -0.01 -8.51
C THR A 72 -3.24 -0.35 -8.38
N SER A 73 -3.72 -1.28 -9.20
CA SER A 73 -5.11 -1.74 -9.14
C SER A 73 -5.42 -2.45 -7.82
N LEU A 74 -4.55 -3.39 -7.42
CA LEU A 74 -4.67 -4.12 -6.15
C LEU A 74 -4.67 -3.17 -4.95
N LEU A 75 -3.72 -2.24 -4.90
CA LEU A 75 -3.64 -1.28 -3.79
C LEU A 75 -4.88 -0.39 -3.70
N LYS A 76 -5.45 0.03 -4.83
CA LYS A 76 -6.70 0.82 -4.83
C LYS A 76 -7.87 0.03 -4.27
N GLU A 77 -7.96 -1.25 -4.61
CA GLU A 77 -8.97 -2.16 -4.08
C GLU A 77 -8.82 -2.31 -2.55
N ASN A 78 -7.61 -2.63 -2.08
CA ASN A 78 -7.32 -2.78 -0.65
C ASN A 78 -7.60 -1.49 0.14
N ILE A 79 -7.27 -0.32 -0.41
CA ILE A 79 -7.58 0.98 0.20
C ILE A 79 -9.10 1.19 0.31
N SER A 80 -9.85 0.84 -0.74
CA SER A 80 -11.32 0.95 -0.75
C SER A 80 -11.97 0.06 0.30
N GLU A 81 -11.53 -1.21 0.39
CA GLU A 81 -12.02 -2.17 1.38
C GLU A 81 -11.69 -1.75 2.81
N THR A 82 -10.47 -1.26 3.03
CA THR A 82 -10.02 -0.73 4.32
C THR A 82 -10.88 0.47 4.73
N GLN A 83 -11.13 1.39 3.81
CA GLN A 83 -11.97 2.56 4.06
C GLN A 83 -13.41 2.17 4.39
N HIS A 84 -13.96 1.18 3.69
CA HIS A 84 -15.29 0.64 3.99
C HIS A 84 -15.33 0.06 5.41
N SER A 85 -14.36 -0.76 5.76
CA SER A 85 -14.23 -1.39 7.08
C SER A 85 -14.11 -0.35 8.20
N LEU A 86 -13.29 0.69 8.01
CA LEU A 86 -13.17 1.80 8.96
C LEU A 86 -14.49 2.54 9.17
N ASN A 87 -15.26 2.75 8.11
CA ASN A 87 -16.56 3.39 8.20
C ASN A 87 -17.57 2.53 8.96
N GLN A 88 -17.60 1.22 8.73
CA GLN A 88 -18.41 0.29 9.52
C GLN A 88 -18.02 0.32 11.00
N MET A 89 -16.73 0.29 11.33
CA MET A 89 -16.25 0.38 12.71
C MET A 89 -16.68 1.70 13.39
N LYS A 90 -16.64 2.83 12.65
CA LYS A 90 -17.13 4.12 13.16
C LYS A 90 -18.63 4.08 13.46
N GLN A 91 -19.43 3.51 12.56
CA GLN A 91 -20.87 3.35 12.78
C GLN A 91 -21.16 2.45 13.98
N GLN A 92 -20.52 1.29 14.07
CA GLN A 92 -20.64 0.38 15.21
C GLN A 92 -20.26 1.09 16.52
N LYS A 93 -19.15 1.83 16.55
CA LYS A 93 -18.74 2.62 17.73
C LYS A 93 -19.81 3.65 18.15
N GLN A 94 -20.48 4.30 17.20
CA GLN A 94 -21.58 5.23 17.48
C GLN A 94 -22.80 4.51 18.05
N VAL A 95 -23.17 3.37 17.46
CA VAL A 95 -24.26 2.50 17.93
C VAL A 95 -23.96 2.01 19.35
N THR A 96 -22.78 1.45 19.60
CA THR A 96 -22.39 0.99 20.95
C THR A 96 -22.39 2.13 21.97
N LYS A 97 -22.01 3.35 21.60
CA LYS A 97 -22.14 4.52 22.49
C LYS A 97 -23.61 4.86 22.78
N LYS A 98 -24.50 4.77 21.79
CA LYS A 98 -25.95 5.02 21.95
C LYS A 98 -26.65 3.96 22.80
N TYR A 99 -26.20 2.70 22.71
CA TYR A 99 -26.78 1.56 23.42
C TYR A 99 -25.93 1.09 24.62
N ARG A 100 -24.94 1.87 25.09
CA ARG A 100 -24.44 1.73 26.45
C ARG A 100 -25.41 2.48 27.35
N PRO A 101 -26.40 1.82 27.98
CA PRO A 101 -27.12 2.49 29.03
C PRO A 101 -26.08 2.80 30.10
N PHE A 102 -25.99 4.07 30.50
CA PHE A 102 -25.21 4.49 31.65
C PHE A 102 -25.90 3.94 32.91
N ILE A 103 -26.01 2.61 33.04
CA ILE A 103 -26.41 1.99 34.30
C ILE A 103 -25.14 2.03 35.13
N LYS A 104 -24.95 3.15 35.82
CA LYS A 104 -24.22 3.11 37.08
C LYS A 104 -25.00 2.11 37.94
N GLN A 105 -24.55 0.86 37.99
CA GLN A 105 -24.94 -0.06 39.05
C GLN A 105 -24.31 0.47 40.34
N THR A 106 -24.83 1.58 40.86
CA THR A 106 -24.67 1.93 42.26
C THR A 106 -25.71 1.10 43.00
N ASN A 107 -25.29 -0.05 43.49
CA ASN A 107 -25.95 -0.83 44.55
C ASN A 107 -27.49 -0.73 44.56
N GLY A 108 -28.15 -1.23 43.51
CA GLY A 108 -29.57 -1.58 43.54
C GLY A 108 -30.61 -0.45 43.43
N VAL A 109 -30.23 0.79 43.08
CA VAL A 109 -31.22 1.87 42.90
C VAL A 109 -31.26 2.35 41.45
N PHE A 110 -32.40 2.14 40.79
CA PHE A 110 -32.71 2.72 39.48
C PHE A 110 -33.30 4.12 39.68
N LEU A 111 -32.58 5.16 39.24
CA LEU A 111 -33.11 6.52 39.18
C LEU A 111 -33.83 6.70 37.84
N ASP A 112 -35.16 6.85 37.90
CA ASP A 112 -35.98 7.25 36.75
C ASP A 112 -35.74 8.74 36.47
N SER A 113 -34.88 9.03 35.51
CA SER A 113 -34.64 10.39 35.03
C SER A 113 -35.63 10.72 33.90
N LYS A 114 -36.88 11.00 34.26
CA LYS A 114 -37.81 11.79 33.45
C LYS A 114 -38.48 12.87 34.30
N LYS A 115 -37.90 14.08 34.25
CA LYS A 115 -38.63 15.35 34.31
C LYS A 115 -37.87 16.37 33.47
#